data_AF-B0R809-F1
#
_entry.id   AF-B0R809-F1
#
_cell.length_a   1.000
_cell.length_b   1.000
_cell.length_c   1.000
_cell.angle_alpha   90.00
_cell.angle_beta   90.00
_cell.angle_gamma   90.00
#
_symmetry.space_group_name_H-M   'P 1'
#
loop_
_entity.id
_entity.type
_entity.pdbx_description
1 polymer ?
#
loop_
_entity_poly.entity_id
_entity_poly.type
_entity_poly.pdbx_seq_one_letter_code
_entity_poly.pdbx_strand_id
1 'polypeptide(L)'
;MVREDGKRNFALRTDDGTEPSVFSGNTPRQAALKAARRLDDVGESESEADRNRIELREKGTDKIHIYEAWAWEETAPDDKPDWMPGDITKANVSKQGIDHRET
;
A
#
# COMPACT_ATOMS: atom_id res chain seq x y z
N MET A 1 -8.58 -15.97 -7.47
CA MET A 1 -8.27 -16.46 -8.84
C MET A 1 -7.06 -15.69 -9.37
N VAL A 2 -6.04 -16.38 -9.88
CA VAL A 2 -4.84 -15.74 -10.44
C VAL A 2 -5.14 -15.38 -11.90
N ARG A 3 -4.76 -14.17 -12.35
CA ARG A 3 -4.88 -13.81 -13.78
C ARG A 3 -3.94 -14.70 -14.61
N GLU A 4 -4.19 -14.82 -15.91
CA GLU A 4 -3.30 -15.52 -16.85
C GLU A 4 -1.84 -15.05 -16.77
N ASP A 5 -1.63 -13.78 -16.35
CA ASP A 5 -0.33 -13.15 -16.12
C ASP A 5 0.33 -13.49 -14.76
N GLY A 6 -0.22 -14.42 -13.97
CA GLY A 6 0.29 -14.81 -12.65
C GLY A 6 -0.01 -13.83 -11.50
N LYS A 7 -0.61 -12.66 -11.81
CA LYS A 7 -0.88 -11.58 -10.85
C LYS A 7 -2.26 -11.70 -10.21
N ARG A 8 -2.38 -11.20 -8.98
CA ARG A 8 -3.65 -11.07 -8.24
C ARG A 8 -4.08 -9.60 -8.16
N ASN A 9 -5.37 -9.38 -7.97
CA ASN A 9 -5.93 -8.04 -7.80
C ASN A 9 -6.38 -7.87 -6.36
N PHE A 10 -5.98 -6.75 -5.77
CA PHE A 10 -6.29 -6.38 -4.40
C PHE A 10 -7.06 -5.06 -4.43
N ALA A 11 -8.31 -5.06 -3.99
CA ALA A 11 -9.09 -3.85 -3.87
C ALA A 11 -8.84 -3.22 -2.51
N LEU A 12 -8.43 -1.96 -2.51
CA LEU A 12 -8.39 -1.13 -1.31
C LEU A 12 -9.82 -0.87 -0.88
N ARG A 13 -10.13 -1.16 0.38
CA ARG A 13 -11.40 -0.92 1.02
C ARG A 13 -11.23 0.20 2.04
N THR A 14 -12.14 1.15 2.02
CA THR A 14 -12.25 2.21 3.02
C THR A 14 -13.23 1.79 4.12
N ASP A 15 -13.25 2.53 5.23
CA ASP A 15 -14.16 2.29 6.36
C ASP A 15 -15.65 2.29 5.93
N ASP A 16 -16.00 3.14 4.95
CA ASP A 16 -17.33 3.21 4.34
C ASP A 16 -17.68 2.00 3.46
N GLY A 17 -16.73 1.06 3.29
CA GLY A 17 -16.90 -0.14 2.48
C GLY A 17 -16.75 0.09 0.97
N THR A 18 -16.41 1.31 0.55
CA THR A 18 -16.12 1.61 -0.85
C THR A 18 -14.76 1.04 -1.27
N GLU A 19 -14.65 0.66 -2.55
CA GLU A 19 -13.41 0.11 -3.12
C GLU A 19 -12.80 1.13 -4.11
N PRO A 20 -12.21 2.25 -3.65
CA PRO A 20 -11.82 3.37 -4.53
C PRO A 20 -10.67 3.03 -5.50
N SER A 21 -9.90 1.98 -5.22
CA SER A 21 -8.74 1.63 -6.02
C SER A 21 -8.45 0.14 -6.01
N VAL A 22 -8.04 -0.39 -7.16
CA VAL A 22 -7.61 -1.77 -7.32
C VAL A 22 -6.14 -1.80 -7.69
N PHE A 23 -5.36 -2.57 -6.93
CA PHE A 23 -3.93 -2.74 -7.08
C PHE A 23 -3.62 -4.15 -7.57
N SER A 24 -2.95 -4.27 -8.71
CA SER A 24 -2.42 -5.55 -9.18
C SER A 24 -1.02 -5.80 -8.61
N GLY A 25 -0.78 -7.00 -8.10
CA GLY A 25 0.51 -7.43 -7.54
C GLY A 25 0.64 -8.94 -7.47
N ASN A 26 1.88 -9.42 -7.35
CA ASN A 26 2.13 -10.86 -7.11
C ASN A 26 1.86 -11.24 -5.65
N THR A 27 2.05 -10.29 -4.72
CA THR A 27 1.82 -10.48 -3.28
C THR A 27 0.92 -9.39 -2.72
N PRO A 28 0.14 -9.68 -1.66
CA PRO A 28 -0.71 -8.68 -1.00
C PRO A 28 0.12 -7.52 -0.44
N ARG A 29 1.35 -7.79 0.04
CA ARG A 29 2.27 -6.76 0.51
C ARG A 29 2.66 -5.77 -0.58
N GLN A 30 2.89 -6.22 -1.81
CA GLN A 30 3.20 -5.30 -2.91
C GLN A 30 2.03 -4.39 -3.25
N ALA A 31 0.80 -4.90 -3.21
CA ALA A 31 -0.38 -4.08 -3.37
C ALA A 31 -0.51 -3.08 -2.23
N ALA A 32 -0.24 -3.49 -0.99
CA ALA A 32 -0.22 -2.61 0.17
C ALA A 32 0.80 -1.49 0.04
N LEU A 33 2.03 -1.78 -0.40
CA LEU A 33 3.05 -0.76 -0.66
C LEU A 33 2.62 0.22 -1.76
N LYS A 34 1.96 -0.26 -2.82
CA LYS A 34 1.43 0.61 -3.86
C LYS A 34 0.30 1.51 -3.35
N ALA A 35 -0.53 1.00 -2.43
CA ALA A 35 -1.56 1.79 -1.78
C ALA A 35 -0.96 2.83 -0.83
N ALA A 36 0.04 2.43 -0.02
CA ALA A 36 0.77 3.31 0.89
C ALA A 36 1.40 4.51 0.16
N ARG A 37 2.00 4.28 -1.02
CA ARG A 37 2.57 5.36 -1.86
C ARG A 37 1.54 6.32 -2.46
N ARG A 38 0.26 6.00 -2.40
CA ARG A 38 -0.83 6.86 -2.87
C ARG A 38 -1.55 7.57 -1.73
N LEU A 39 -1.08 7.41 -0.50
CA LEU A 39 -1.56 8.22 0.60
C LEU A 39 -1.14 9.66 0.33
N ASP A 40 -2.09 10.58 0.42
CA ASP A 40 -1.82 12.03 0.35
C ASP A 40 -1.07 12.52 1.58
N ASP A 41 -1.25 11.82 2.71
CA ASP A 41 -0.60 12.12 3.97
C ASP A 41 0.79 11.45 4.04
N VAL A 42 1.82 12.28 3.88
CA VAL A 42 3.24 11.88 3.94
C VAL A 42 3.93 12.63 5.08
N GLY A 43 4.59 11.88 5.96
CA GLY A 43 5.38 12.48 7.05
C GLY A 43 6.72 13.01 6.56
N GLU A 44 7.36 13.84 7.38
CA GLU A 44 8.73 14.35 7.13
C GLU A 44 9.81 13.28 7.34
N SER A 45 9.47 12.18 8.04
CA SER A 45 10.38 11.07 8.35
C SER A 45 9.59 9.81 8.71
N GLU A 46 10.24 8.64 8.64
CA GLU A 46 9.56 7.35 8.90
C GLU A 46 8.86 7.31 10.26
N SER A 47 9.46 7.91 11.30
CA SER A 47 8.92 7.94 12.66
C SER A 47 7.78 8.94 12.85
N GLU A 48 7.72 9.96 12.00
CA GLU A 48 6.74 11.05 12.07
C GLU A 48 5.57 10.83 11.11
N ALA A 49 5.68 9.82 10.23
CA ALA A 49 4.63 9.47 9.29
C ALA A 49 3.41 8.85 9.98
N ASP A 50 2.24 9.38 9.63
CA ASP A 50 0.98 8.86 10.12
C ASP A 50 0.68 7.46 9.60
N ARG A 51 0.36 6.59 10.55
CA ARG A 51 0.05 5.18 10.32
C ARG A 51 -1.40 5.04 9.92
N ASN A 52 -1.62 4.91 8.63
CA ASN A 52 -2.93 4.73 8.03
C ASN A 52 -3.27 3.25 7.94
N ARG A 53 -4.37 2.85 8.57
CA ARG A 53 -4.89 1.49 8.42
C ARG A 53 -5.52 1.34 7.03
N ILE A 54 -5.03 0.39 6.25
CA ILE A 54 -5.56 0.05 4.92
C ILE A 54 -6.01 -1.41 4.87
N GLU A 55 -7.13 -1.65 4.20
CA GLU A 55 -7.72 -2.98 4.06
C GLU A 55 -7.71 -3.38 2.59
N LEU A 56 -7.09 -4.52 2.26
CA LEU A 56 -6.94 -5.00 0.91
C LEU A 56 -7.68 -6.31 0.70
N ARG A 57 -8.81 -6.26 0.00
CA ARG A 57 -9.56 -7.46 -0.39
C ARG A 57 -8.92 -8.12 -1.61
N GLU A 58 -8.53 -9.38 -1.49
CA GLU A 58 -8.07 -10.16 -2.63
C GLU A 58 -9.27 -10.57 -3.52
N LYS A 59 -9.32 -10.09 -4.76
CA LYS A 59 -10.43 -10.41 -5.67
C LYS A 59 -10.41 -11.90 -6.04
N GLY A 60 -11.57 -12.53 -5.89
CA GLY A 60 -11.75 -13.97 -6.12
C GLY A 60 -11.31 -14.85 -4.94
N THR A 61 -11.14 -14.28 -3.75
CA THR A 61 -11.18 -14.96 -2.45
C THR A 61 -11.93 -14.09 -1.44
N ASP A 62 -12.23 -14.64 -0.28
CA ASP A 62 -12.94 -13.94 0.80
C ASP A 62 -11.97 -13.26 1.78
N LYS A 63 -10.69 -13.17 1.41
CA LYS A 63 -9.62 -12.66 2.27
C LYS A 63 -9.50 -11.14 2.17
N ILE A 64 -9.45 -10.50 3.33
CA ILE A 64 -9.19 -9.08 3.49
C ILE A 64 -7.89 -8.95 4.27
N HIS A 65 -6.84 -8.46 3.63
CA HIS A 65 -5.56 -8.26 4.27
C HIS A 65 -5.53 -6.88 4.94
N ILE A 66 -5.31 -6.85 6.25
CA ILE A 66 -5.24 -5.61 7.01
C ILE A 66 -3.77 -5.24 7.17
N TYR A 67 -3.41 -4.05 6.68
CA TYR A 67 -2.09 -3.48 6.79
C TYR A 67 -2.16 -2.12 7.47
N GLU A 68 -1.10 -1.79 8.17
CA GLU A 68 -0.79 -0.42 8.56
C GLU A 68 0.22 0.11 7.54
N ALA A 69 -0.12 1.20 6.89
CA ALA A 69 0.65 1.82 5.82
C ALA A 69 1.02 3.24 6.20
N TRP A 70 2.25 3.63 5.91
CA TRP A 70 2.73 4.98 6.12
C TRP A 70 3.70 5.33 5.01
N ALA A 71 3.76 6.62 4.69
CA ALA A 71 4.64 7.18 3.69
C ALA A 71 5.33 8.43 4.26
N TRP A 72 6.55 8.66 3.83
CA TRP A 72 7.33 9.83 4.25
C TRP A 72 8.21 10.31 3.12
N GLU A 73 8.54 11.59 3.15
CA GLU A 73 9.52 12.19 2.28
C GLU A 73 10.91 12.03 2.87
N GLU A 74 11.88 11.64 2.05
CA GLU A 74 13.27 11.58 2.45
C GLU A 74 14.09 12.36 1.43
N THR A 75 14.92 13.26 1.93
CA THR A 75 15.85 14.02 1.09
C THR A 75 16.88 13.07 0.48
N ALA A 76 16.98 13.10 -0.84
CA ALA A 76 17.94 12.28 -1.55
C ALA A 76 19.38 12.73 -1.21
N PRO A 77 20.34 11.79 -1.15
CA PRO A 77 21.72 12.10 -0.77
C PRO A 77 22.39 13.05 -1.78
N ASP A 78 23.42 13.78 -1.33
CA ASP A 78 24.17 14.72 -2.17
C ASP A 78 24.82 14.07 -3.41
N ASP A 79 25.15 12.77 -3.33
CA ASP A 79 25.75 11.99 -4.44
C ASP A 79 24.70 11.45 -5.43
N LYS A 80 23.45 11.92 -5.38
CA LYS A 80 22.41 11.41 -6.26
C LYS A 80 22.68 11.78 -7.73
N PRO A 81 22.27 10.93 -8.67
CA PRO A 81 22.36 11.25 -10.08
C PRO A 81 21.31 12.30 -10.50
N ASP A 82 21.61 13.10 -11.53
CA ASP A 82 20.76 14.22 -12.00
C ASP A 82 19.33 13.84 -12.39
N TRP A 83 19.08 12.57 -12.72
CA TRP A 83 17.74 12.08 -13.06
C TRP A 83 16.85 11.84 -11.82
N MET A 84 17.41 11.93 -10.61
CA MET A 84 16.72 11.68 -9.34
C MET A 84 16.30 12.99 -8.65
N PRO A 85 15.03 13.13 -8.24
CA PRO A 85 14.53 14.36 -7.62
C PRO A 85 15.20 14.71 -6.28
N GLY A 86 14.97 15.96 -5.85
CA GLY A 86 15.26 16.50 -4.51
C GLY A 86 14.97 15.52 -3.39
N ASP A 87 13.71 15.10 -3.39
CA ASP A 87 13.05 14.39 -2.32
C ASP A 87 12.37 13.15 -2.89
N ILE A 88 12.40 12.08 -2.12
CA ILE A 88 11.89 10.78 -2.53
C ILE A 88 10.83 10.36 -1.53
N THR A 89 9.62 10.11 -2.01
CA THR A 89 8.58 9.50 -1.20
C THR A 89 8.88 8.02 -1.00
N LYS A 90 9.21 7.66 0.24
CA LYS A 90 9.27 6.27 0.68
C LYS A 90 7.95 5.88 1.31
N ALA A 91 7.67 4.58 1.27
CA ALA A 91 6.50 4.04 1.91
C ALA A 91 6.79 2.65 2.44
N ASN A 92 6.17 2.32 3.56
CA ASN A 92 6.29 1.02 4.18
C ASN A 92 4.92 0.53 4.65
N VAL A 93 4.85 -0.79 4.87
CA VAL A 93 3.64 -1.44 5.34
C VAL A 93 3.97 -2.51 6.36
N SER A 94 3.22 -2.52 7.45
CA SER A 94 3.22 -3.58 8.46
C SER A 94 1.94 -4.40 8.35
N LYS A 95 2.07 -5.72 8.37
CA LYS A 95 0.91 -6.62 8.32
C LYS A 95 0.30 -6.72 9.71
N GLN A 96 -0.95 -6.29 9.84
CA GLN A 96 -1.68 -6.37 11.11
C GLN A 96 -2.48 -7.67 11.20
N GLY A 97 -3.05 -8.14 10.08
CA GLY A 97 -3.87 -9.34 10.10
C GLY A 97 -4.45 -9.74 8.75
N ILE A 98 -5.31 -10.74 8.79
CA ILE A 98 -6.18 -11.12 7.69
C ILE A 98 -7.56 -11.36 8.28
N ASP A 99 -8.55 -10.70 7.71
CA ASP A 99 -9.96 -10.89 8.00
C ASP A 99 -10.61 -11.68 6.86
N HIS A 100 -11.76 -12.31 7.14
CA HIS A 100 -12.53 -13.05 6.15
C HIS A 100 -13.93 -12.47 6.08
N ARG A 101 -14.37 -12.13 4.87
CA ARG A 101 -15.74 -11.66 4.67
C ARG A 101 -16.68 -12.85 4.89
N GLU A 102 -17.52 -12.78 5.92
CA GLU A 102 -18.60 -13.75 6.11
C GLU A 102 -19.54 -13.65 4.89
N THR A 103 -19.85 -14.82 4.30
CA THR A 103 -20.74 -14.96 3.14
C THR A 103 -22.20 -14.86 3.57
#